data_AF-A0A6B3FUN8-F1
#
_entry.id   AF-A0A6B3FUN8-F1
#
_cell.length_a   1.000
_cell.length_b   1.000
_cell.length_c   1.000
_cell.angle_alpha   90.00
_cell.angle_beta   90.00
_cell.angle_gamma   90.00
#
_symmetry.space_group_name_H-M   'P 1'
#
loop_
_entity.id
_entity.type
_entity.pdbx_description
1 polymer ?
#
loop_
_entity_poly.entity_id
_entity_poly.type
_entity_poly.pdbx_seq_one_letter_code
_entity_poly.pdbx_strand_id
1 'polypeptide(L)' 'EALKNHDAILLGAIGDPSVPSGVLERGLLLKLRFAFDHFINLRPSKLFPNTATPLAGRPDIDFVVVREGTEGPYTG' A
#
# COMPACT_ATOMS: atom_id res chain seq x y z
N GLU A 1 -18.47 -0.18 9.32
CA GLU A 1 -19.87 -0.24 8.83
C GLU A 1 -20.13 0.60 7.59
N ALA A 2 -20.11 1.94 7.62
CA ALA A 2 -20.42 2.74 6.42
C ALA A 2 -19.61 2.36 5.16
N LEU A 3 -18.31 2.11 5.29
CA LEU A 3 -17.43 1.73 4.19
C LEU A 3 -17.76 0.36 3.57
N LYS A 4 -18.35 -0.59 4.32
CA LYS A 4 -18.67 -1.94 3.83
C LYS A 4 -19.77 -1.97 2.77
N ASN A 5 -20.57 -0.90 2.67
CA ASN A 5 -21.69 -0.80 1.74
C ASN A 5 -21.29 -0.22 0.37
N HIS A 6 -19.99 -0.10 0.08
CA HIS A 6 -19.47 0.45 -1.17
C HIS A 6 -18.67 -0.62 -1.92
N ASP A 7 -18.63 -0.53 -3.24
CA ASP A 7 -17.95 -1.52 -4.09
C ASP A 7 -16.43 -1.48 -3.98
N ALA A 8 -15.86 -0.30 -3.72
CA ALA A 8 -14.43 -0.09 -3.61
C ALA A 8 -14.09 1.12 -2.74
N ILE A 9 -12.86 1.15 -2.24
CA ILE A 9 -12.29 2.27 -1.49
C ILE A 9 -11.15 2.86 -2.32
N LEU A 10 -11.31 4.12 -2.76
CA LEU A 10 -10.21 4.93 -3.28
C LEU A 10 -9.67 5.80 -2.15
N LEU A 11 -8.42 5.56 -1.75
CA LEU A 11 -7.77 6.26 -0.64
C LEU A 11 -6.57 7.06 -1.17
N GLY A 12 -6.49 8.34 -0.81
CA GLY A 12 -5.38 9.22 -1.17
C GLY A 12 -4.13 8.97 -0.30
N ALA A 13 -3.91 9.84 0.68
CA ALA A 13 -2.84 9.68 1.67
C ALA A 13 -3.38 9.89 3.08
N ILE A 14 -2.77 9.20 4.05
CA ILE A 14 -3.03 9.35 5.48
C ILE A 14 -1.69 9.56 6.18
N GLY A 15 -1.58 10.64 6.94
CA GLY A 15 -0.39 10.98 7.71
C GLY A 15 -0.35 12.48 8.00
N ASP A 16 0.07 12.85 9.21
CA ASP A 16 0.33 14.22 9.60
C ASP A 16 1.44 14.24 10.68
N PRO A 17 2.50 15.06 10.55
CA PRO A 17 3.60 15.09 11.51
C PRO A 17 3.20 15.45 12.95
N SER A 18 2.06 16.11 13.16
CA SER A 18 1.54 16.43 14.49
C SER A 18 0.95 15.21 15.20
N VAL A 19 0.64 14.14 14.47
CA VAL A 19 0.06 12.91 15.03
C VAL A 19 1.19 11.98 15.48
N PRO A 20 1.13 11.43 16.71
CA PRO A 20 2.15 10.52 17.20
C PRO A 20 2.35 9.30 16.29
N SER A 21 3.61 8.87 16.16
CA SER A 21 3.99 7.78 15.26
C SER A 21 3.22 6.48 15.52
N GLY A 22 2.76 5.86 14.44
CA GLY A 22 2.05 4.58 14.49
C GLY A 22 0.57 4.67 14.85
N VAL A 23 0.05 5.85 15.23
CA VAL A 23 -1.39 6.01 15.53
C VAL A 23 -2.22 5.82 14.27
N LEU A 24 -1.87 6.49 13.17
CA LEU A 24 -2.63 6.40 11.92
C LEU A 24 -2.32 5.08 11.19
N GLU A 25 -1.09 4.62 11.27
CA GLU A 25 -0.61 3.40 10.60
C GLU A 25 -1.27 2.15 11.20
N ARG A 26 -1.29 2.01 12.54
CA ARG A 26 -1.95 0.88 13.20
C ARG A 26 -3.47 1.09 13.32
N GLY A 27 -3.88 2.30 13.72
CA GLY A 27 -5.28 2.60 14.06
C GLY A 27 -6.20 2.71 12.84
N LEU A 28 -5.67 3.08 11.68
CA LEU A 28 -6.46 3.21 10.44
C LEU A 28 -5.96 2.27 9.35
N LEU A 29 -4.70 2.38 8.92
CA LEU A 29 -4.23 1.67 7.72
C LEU A 29 -4.21 0.15 7.89
N LEU A 30 -3.53 -0.36 8.93
CA LEU A 30 -3.51 -1.80 9.22
C LEU A 30 -4.89 -2.30 9.61
N LYS A 31 -5.62 -1.55 10.46
CA LYS A 31 -6.99 -1.91 10.85
C LYS A 31 -7.91 -2.08 9.64
N LEU A 32 -7.83 -1.19 8.65
CA LEU A 32 -8.61 -1.31 7.41
C LEU A 32 -8.20 -2.56 6.64
N ARG A 33 -6.90 -2.84 6.51
CA ARG A 33 -6.42 -4.05 5.82
C ARG A 33 -6.94 -5.33 6.46
N PHE A 34 -6.90 -5.45 7.79
CA PHE A 34 -7.44 -6.61 8.48
C PHE A 34 -8.96 -6.67 8.47
N ALA A 35 -9.65 -5.54 8.68
CA ALA A 35 -11.11 -5.50 8.77
C ALA A 35 -11.83 -5.78 7.44
N PHE A 36 -11.16 -5.54 6.31
CA PHE A 36 -11.68 -5.78 4.95
C PHE A 36 -10.97 -6.93 4.23
N ASP A 37 -10.15 -7.70 4.96
CA ASP A 37 -9.42 -8.84 4.40
C ASP A 37 -8.62 -8.48 3.13
N HIS A 38 -7.89 -7.36 3.19
CA HIS A 38 -6.99 -6.95 2.11
C HIS A 38 -5.67 -7.73 2.17
N PHE A 39 -5.76 -9.06 2.04
CA PHE A 39 -4.62 -9.98 2.10
C PHE A 39 -3.69 -9.84 0.88
N ILE A 40 -4.17 -9.33 -0.25
CA ILE A 40 -3.34 -9.00 -1.42
C ILE A 40 -2.94 -7.53 -1.37
N ASN A 41 -1.63 -7.26 -1.29
CA ASN A 41 -1.05 -5.96 -1.62
C ASN A 41 -0.40 -6.02 -3.01
N LEU A 42 -1.15 -5.60 -4.04
CA LEU A 42 -0.68 -5.57 -5.43
C LEU A 42 0.17 -4.33 -5.69
N ARG A 43 1.41 -4.50 -6.15
CA ARG A 43 2.34 -3.39 -6.48
C ARG A 43 2.98 -3.56 -7.85
N PRO A 44 2.35 -3.00 -8.91
CA PRO A 44 2.98 -2.89 -10.22
C PRO A 44 4.22 -2.00 -10.17
N SER A 45 5.31 -2.48 -10.76
CA SER A 45 6.58 -1.76 -10.88
C SER A 45 6.94 -1.69 -12.35
N LYS A 46 6.74 -0.51 -12.95
CA LYS A 46 6.99 -0.27 -14.37
C LYS A 46 7.82 0.99 -14.58
N LEU A 47 8.92 0.88 -15.33
CA LEU A 47 9.68 2.04 -15.76
C LEU A 47 9.06 2.60 -17.05
N PHE A 48 8.37 3.72 -16.93
CA PHE A 48 7.75 4.37 -18.08
C PHE A 48 8.77 5.10 -18.97
N PRO A 49 8.43 5.31 -20.26
CA PRO A 49 9.20 6.20 -21.13
C PRO A 49 9.35 7.58 -20.50
N ASN A 50 10.54 8.18 -20.67
CA ASN A 50 10.88 9.51 -20.17
C ASN A 50 10.88 9.70 -18.63
N THR A 51 10.66 8.65 -17.85
CA THR A 51 10.90 8.70 -16.40
C THR A 51 12.40 8.52 -16.11
N ALA A 52 12.93 9.31 -15.17
CA ALA A 52 14.29 9.13 -14.67
C ALA A 52 14.37 7.82 -13.85
N THR A 53 15.50 7.13 -13.93
CA THR A 53 15.78 5.94 -13.13
C THR A 53 17.13 6.10 -12.43
N PRO A 54 17.25 5.67 -11.16
CA PRO A 54 18.54 5.68 -10.48
C PRO A 54 19.50 4.60 -11.01
N LEU A 55 19.02 3.66 -11.82
CA LEU A 55 19.82 2.56 -12.36
C LEU A 55 20.57 2.97 -13.62
N ALA A 56 21.87 2.72 -13.65
CA ALA A 56 22.70 2.92 -14.82
C ALA A 56 22.20 2.07 -16.02
N GLY A 57 22.40 2.57 -17.23
CA GLY A 57 22.04 1.85 -18.46
C GLY A 57 20.53 1.80 -18.77
N ARG A 58 19.67 2.32 -17.89
CA ARG A 58 18.21 2.36 -18.06
C ARG A 58 17.62 0.97 -18.40
N PRO A 59 17.71 0.00 -17.47
CA PRO A 59 17.18 -1.34 -17.70
C PRO A 59 15.66 -1.30 -17.91
N ASP A 60 15.14 -2.28 -18.63
CA ASP A 60 13.70 -2.49 -18.73
C ASP A 60 13.15 -3.02 -17.39
N ILE A 61 12.01 -2.48 -16.97
CA ILE A 61 11.36 -2.83 -15.71
C ILE A 61 9.86 -2.93 -15.97
N ASP A 62 9.34 -4.16 -15.93
CA ASP A 62 7.91 -4.43 -16.01
C ASP A 62 7.60 -5.72 -15.23
N PHE A 63 7.26 -5.58 -13.96
CA PHE A 63 6.86 -6.70 -13.13
C PHE A 63 5.85 -6.28 -12.06
N VAL A 64 5.20 -7.28 -11.44
CA VAL A 64 4.21 -7.06 -10.39
C VAL A 64 4.63 -7.81 -9.14
N VAL A 65 4.62 -7.12 -8.00
CA VAL A 65 4.74 -7.76 -6.69
C VAL A 65 3.34 -8.04 -6.17
N VAL A 66 3.07 -9.32 -5.88
CA VAL A 66 1.89 -9.76 -5.12
C VAL A 66 2.39 -10.06 -3.71
N ARG A 67 2.14 -9.14 -2.78
CA ARG A 67 2.61 -9.25 -1.40
C ARG A 67 1.48 -9.71 -0.49
N GLU A 68 1.77 -10.70 0.34
CA GLU A 68 0.94 -11.09 1.49
C GLU A 68 0.80 -9.90 2.46
N GLY A 69 -0.43 -9.62 2.88
CA GLY A 69 -0.80 -8.37 3.53
C GLY A 69 -1.41 -8.44 4.92
N THR A 70 -1.67 -9.64 5.42
CA THR A 70 -2.49 -9.94 6.60
C THR A 70 -1.83 -10.93 7.56
N GLU A 71 -0.61 -11.39 7.29
CA GLU A 71 0.10 -12.32 8.14
C GLU A 71 1.58 -11.91 8.31
N GLY A 72 2.41 -12.83 8.81
CA GLY A 72 3.84 -12.63 8.92
C GLY A 72 4.24 -11.63 10.02
N PRO A 73 5.39 -10.95 9.87
CA PRO A 73 6.02 -10.20 10.97
C PRO A 73 5.32 -8.88 11.33
N TYR A 74 4.28 -8.46 10.61
CA TYR A 74 3.65 -7.14 10.75
C TYR A 74 2.22 -7.20 11.30
N THR A 75 1.92 -8.20 12.12
CA THR A 75 0.60 -8.42 12.74
C THR A 75 0.50 -7.94 14.19
N GLY A 76 1.54 -7.27 14.73
CA GLY A 76 1.57 -6.67 16.07
C GLY A 76 1.09 -5.22 16.10
#